data_AF-A0A4Q9FXN0-F1
#
_entry.id   AF-A0A4Q9FXN0-F1
#
_cell.length_a   1.000
_cell.length_b   1.000
_cell.length_c   1.000
_cell.angle_alpha   90.00
_cell.angle_beta   90.00
_cell.angle_gamma   90.00
#
_symmetry.space_group_name_H-M   'P 1'
#
loop_
_entity.id
_entity.type
_entity.pdbx_description
1 polymer ?
#
loop_
_entity_poly.entity_id
_entity_poly.type
_entity_poly.pdbx_seq_one_letter_code
_entity_poly.pdbx_strand_id
1 'polypeptide(L)'
;MTDISYPRESASNRMFGARLRAYAPYLLAVLLFGLGAYALYRLLAPVDIQAVADQIRTTPWHLIALALGATFAGYLCLAAYDWSALHHIGKPLPLPVVISGGFLAYAFGNTIGLTAVSGGAVRWRLYSGLGLDGYDIAAVSTFTAMAFGVAATLVGLGALAVHPMALASVLPFQPFSVRLLAIAAILVILGPLVWASVTRRRLKIGRFELQAPSPGLLEIWAKVGDA
;
A
#
# COMPACT_ATOMS: atom_id res chain seq x y z
N MET A 1 -3.76 -25.11 57.40
CA MET A 1 -4.63 -25.59 56.31
C MET A 1 -5.31 -24.35 55.74
N THR A 2 -4.71 -23.72 54.74
CA THR A 2 -5.25 -22.52 54.08
C THR A 2 -5.32 -22.83 52.59
N ASP A 3 -6.56 -23.05 52.14
CA ASP A 3 -6.91 -23.45 50.79
C ASP A 3 -6.81 -22.24 49.85
N ILE A 4 -5.87 -22.30 48.90
CA ILE A 4 -5.65 -21.23 47.92
C ILE A 4 -6.67 -21.43 46.79
N SER A 5 -7.77 -20.69 46.87
CA SER A 5 -8.82 -20.67 45.86
C SER A 5 -8.30 -20.05 44.56
N TYR A 6 -8.06 -20.87 43.53
CA TYR A 6 -7.80 -20.38 42.17
C TYR A 6 -9.11 -19.90 41.53
N PRO A 7 -9.17 -18.66 40.98
CA PRO A 7 -10.36 -18.19 40.30
C PRO A 7 -10.57 -18.99 39.00
N ARG A 8 -11.65 -19.77 38.93
CA ARG A 8 -12.10 -20.45 37.70
C ARG A 8 -12.70 -19.41 36.75
N GLU A 9 -11.86 -18.84 35.88
CA GLU A 9 -12.35 -18.13 34.69
C GLU A 9 -13.17 -19.11 33.84
N SER A 10 -14.48 -18.85 33.74
CA SER A 10 -15.47 -19.70 33.10
C SER A 10 -15.12 -19.95 31.63
N ALA A 11 -15.08 -21.22 31.22
CA ALA A 11 -14.74 -21.65 29.86
C ALA A 11 -15.60 -20.98 28.76
N SER A 12 -16.81 -20.52 29.13
CA SER A 12 -17.72 -19.75 28.27
C SER A 12 -17.11 -18.43 27.77
N ASN A 13 -16.38 -17.70 28.63
CA ASN A 13 -15.77 -16.42 28.27
C ASN A 13 -14.61 -16.59 27.25
N ARG A 14 -13.87 -17.70 27.34
CA ARG A 14 -12.79 -18.02 26.39
C ARG A 14 -13.34 -18.39 25.00
N MET A 15 -14.44 -19.13 24.94
CA MET A 15 -15.08 -19.48 23.66
C MET A 15 -15.74 -18.28 22.98
N PHE A 16 -16.39 -17.39 23.75
CA PHE A 16 -16.99 -16.16 23.22
C PHE A 16 -15.93 -15.18 22.72
N GLY A 17 -14.82 -15.01 23.47
CA GLY A 17 -13.67 -14.21 23.05
C GLY A 17 -12.99 -14.74 21.78
N ALA A 18 -12.85 -16.06 21.64
CA ALA A 18 -12.27 -16.68 20.44
C ALA A 18 -13.15 -16.50 19.20
N ARG A 19 -14.47 -16.65 19.33
CA ARG A 19 -15.42 -16.41 18.23
C ARG A 19 -15.51 -14.94 17.85
N LEU A 20 -15.57 -14.04 18.83
CA LEU A 20 -15.58 -12.60 18.57
C LEU A 20 -14.31 -12.17 17.81
N ARG A 21 -13.16 -12.71 18.18
CA ARG A 21 -11.88 -12.44 17.50
C ARG A 21 -11.84 -12.99 16.06
N ALA A 22 -12.56 -14.07 15.78
CA ALA A 22 -12.71 -14.63 14.43
C ALA A 22 -13.69 -13.83 13.55
N TYR A 23 -14.76 -13.28 14.12
CA TYR A 23 -15.76 -12.49 13.38
C TYR A 23 -15.46 -10.98 13.32
N ALA A 24 -14.61 -10.48 14.22
CA ALA A 24 -14.18 -9.08 14.27
C ALA A 24 -13.74 -8.50 12.91
N PRO A 25 -12.88 -9.14 12.10
CA PRO A 25 -12.47 -8.57 10.81
C PRO A 25 -13.63 -8.45 9.81
N TYR A 26 -14.55 -9.42 9.80
CA TYR A 26 -15.73 -9.38 8.94
C TYR A 26 -16.71 -8.28 9.36
N LEU A 27 -16.97 -8.16 10.66
CA LEU A 27 -17.81 -7.10 11.21
C LEU A 27 -17.22 -5.72 10.94
N LEU A 28 -15.90 -5.56 11.12
CA LEU A 28 -15.19 -4.32 10.80
C LEU A 28 -15.29 -4.00 9.30
N ALA A 29 -15.11 -4.99 8.42
CA ALA A 29 -15.24 -4.80 6.98
C ALA A 29 -16.66 -4.35 6.59
N VAL A 30 -17.71 -4.99 7.13
CA VAL A 30 -19.11 -4.60 6.89
C VAL A 30 -19.40 -3.20 7.43
N LEU A 31 -18.90 -2.87 8.63
CA LEU A 31 -19.06 -1.54 9.23
C LEU A 31 -18.39 -0.46 8.37
N LEU A 32 -17.14 -0.66 7.97
CA LEU A 32 -16.40 0.28 7.12
C LEU A 32 -17.06 0.43 5.75
N PHE A 33 -17.54 -0.67 5.17
CA PHE A 33 -18.31 -0.64 3.92
C PHE A 33 -19.59 0.17 4.06
N GLY A 34 -20.37 -0.05 5.13
CA GLY A 34 -21.59 0.69 5.42
C GLY A 34 -21.35 2.19 5.62
N LEU A 35 -20.30 2.55 6.36
CA LEU A 35 -19.88 3.95 6.54
C LEU A 35 -19.46 4.59 5.21
N GLY A 36 -18.69 3.87 4.39
CA GLY A 36 -18.27 4.33 3.07
C GLY A 36 -19.45 4.55 2.13
N ALA A 37 -20.40 3.61 2.09
CA ALA A 37 -21.62 3.71 1.29
C ALA A 37 -22.50 4.89 1.75
N TYR A 38 -22.64 5.08 3.07
CA TYR A 38 -23.37 6.22 3.63
C TYR A 38 -22.71 7.56 3.30
N ALA A 39 -21.39 7.64 3.42
CA ALA A 39 -20.63 8.83 3.05
C ALA A 39 -20.82 9.13 1.55
N LEU A 40 -20.65 8.12 0.68
CA LEU A 40 -20.86 8.25 -0.75
C LEU A 40 -22.28 8.73 -1.07
N TYR A 41 -23.30 8.13 -0.46
CA TYR A 41 -24.70 8.55 -0.63
C TYR A 41 -24.90 10.03 -0.27
N ARG A 42 -24.32 10.48 0.85
CA ARG A 42 -24.40 11.89 1.25
C ARG A 42 -23.66 12.83 0.30
N LEU A 43 -22.50 12.41 -0.21
CA LEU A 43 -21.70 13.20 -1.15
C LEU A 43 -22.33 13.26 -2.54
N LEU A 44 -23.03 12.21 -2.97
CA LEU A 44 -23.72 12.13 -4.27
C LEU A 44 -25.17 12.66 -4.23
N ALA A 45 -25.80 12.78 -3.06
CA ALA A 45 -27.16 13.30 -2.94
C ALA A 45 -27.42 14.64 -3.68
N PRO A 46 -26.49 15.61 -3.72
CA PRO A 46 -26.67 16.84 -4.49
C PRO A 46 -26.22 16.76 -5.96
N VAL A 47 -25.73 15.61 -6.44
CA VAL A 47 -25.17 15.45 -7.79
C VAL A 47 -26.25 15.02 -8.78
N ASP A 48 -26.46 15.81 -9.83
CA ASP A 48 -27.33 15.45 -10.94
C ASP A 48 -26.62 14.52 -11.94
N ILE A 49 -27.26 13.40 -12.28
CA ILE A 49 -26.75 12.42 -13.26
C ILE A 49 -26.60 13.04 -14.66
N GLN A 50 -27.45 14.00 -15.02
CA GLN A 50 -27.38 14.66 -16.33
C GLN A 50 -26.15 15.56 -16.41
N ALA A 51 -25.85 16.30 -15.35
CA ALA A 51 -24.64 17.11 -15.27
C ALA A 51 -23.36 16.27 -15.39
N VAL A 52 -23.34 15.06 -14.83
CA VAL A 52 -22.22 14.11 -14.98
C VAL A 52 -22.08 13.65 -16.44
N ALA A 53 -23.20 13.27 -17.08
CA ALA A 53 -23.19 12.83 -18.47
C ALA A 53 -22.71 13.94 -19.43
N ASP A 54 -23.14 15.18 -19.19
CA ASP A 54 -22.71 16.33 -19.98
C ASP A 54 -21.22 16.64 -19.76
N GLN A 55 -20.71 16.57 -18.54
CA GLN A 55 -19.29 16.73 -18.26
C GLN A 55 -18.42 15.70 -19.00
N ILE A 56 -18.84 14.43 -19.01
CA ILE A 56 -18.14 13.36 -19.73
C ILE A 56 -18.08 13.69 -21.24
N ARG A 57 -19.18 14.18 -21.82
CA ARG A 57 -19.24 14.56 -23.24
C ARG A 57 -18.38 15.78 -23.56
N THR A 58 -18.28 16.74 -22.65
CA THR A 58 -17.46 17.94 -22.83
C THR A 58 -15.98 17.72 -22.55
N THR A 59 -15.61 16.59 -21.93
CA THR A 59 -14.22 16.31 -21.56
C THR A 59 -13.38 16.07 -22.82
N PRO A 60 -12.31 16.87 -23.04
CA PRO A 60 -11.45 16.69 -24.20
C PRO A 60 -10.76 15.31 -24.22
N TRP A 61 -10.67 14.71 -25.41
CA TRP A 61 -10.06 13.40 -25.61
C TRP A 61 -8.59 13.32 -25.13
N HIS A 62 -7.85 14.42 -25.21
CA HIS A 62 -6.45 14.46 -24.78
C HIS A 62 -6.31 14.30 -23.26
N LEU A 63 -7.27 14.77 -22.46
CA LEU A 63 -7.28 14.54 -21.01
C LEU A 63 -7.52 13.08 -20.68
N ILE A 64 -8.40 12.42 -21.44
CA ILE A 64 -8.65 10.98 -21.32
C ILE A 64 -7.38 10.20 -21.68
N ALA A 65 -6.70 10.56 -22.76
CA ALA A 65 -5.44 9.94 -23.16
C ALA A 65 -4.35 10.13 -22.09
N LEU A 66 -4.22 11.33 -21.51
CA LEU A 66 -3.30 11.59 -20.40
C LEU A 66 -3.65 10.80 -19.15
N ALA A 67 -4.94 10.67 -18.81
CA ALA A 67 -5.39 9.86 -17.68
C ALA A 67 -5.07 8.38 -17.86
N LEU A 68 -5.27 7.84 -19.07
CA LEU A 68 -4.89 6.48 -19.42
C LEU A 68 -3.37 6.28 -19.35
N GLY A 69 -2.59 7.24 -19.87
CA GLY A 69 -1.13 7.21 -19.78
C GLY A 69 -0.63 7.24 -18.34
N ALA A 70 -1.19 8.11 -17.49
CA ALA A 70 -0.88 8.17 -16.07
C ALA A 70 -1.26 6.87 -15.34
N THR A 71 -2.40 6.28 -15.69
CA THR A 71 -2.82 4.97 -15.15
C THR A 71 -1.82 3.89 -15.52
N PHE A 72 -1.42 3.81 -16.79
CA PHE A 72 -0.45 2.84 -17.27
C PHE A 72 0.92 3.03 -16.60
N ALA A 73 1.39 4.27 -16.47
CA ALA A 73 2.62 4.59 -15.74
C ALA A 73 2.54 4.17 -14.27
N GLY A 74 1.40 4.39 -13.61
CA GLY A 74 1.16 3.93 -12.23
C GLY A 74 1.28 2.41 -12.08
N TYR A 75 0.68 1.65 -12.99
CA TYR A 75 0.83 0.19 -13.00
C TYR A 75 2.25 -0.27 -13.34
N LEU A 76 2.96 0.45 -14.21
CA LEU A 76 4.36 0.15 -14.52
C LEU A 76 5.26 0.37 -13.29
N CYS A 77 5.03 1.43 -12.52
CA CYS A 77 5.70 1.65 -11.24
C CYS A 77 5.40 0.52 -10.24
N LEU A 78 4.16 0.04 -10.19
CA LEU A 78 3.78 -1.12 -9.37
C LEU A 78 4.51 -2.41 -9.79
N ALA A 79 4.63 -2.65 -11.10
CA ALA A 79 5.45 -3.75 -11.61
C ALA A 79 6.94 -3.60 -11.30
N ALA A 80 7.47 -2.37 -11.34
CA ALA A 80 8.86 -2.09 -10.96
C ALA A 80 9.12 -2.37 -9.46
N TYR A 81 8.13 -2.15 -8.59
CA TYR A 81 8.23 -2.57 -7.20
C TYR A 81 8.27 -4.09 -7.05
N ASP A 82 7.45 -4.84 -7.80
CA ASP A 82 7.52 -6.32 -7.81
C ASP A 82 8.90 -6.81 -8.30
N TRP A 83 9.46 -6.18 -9.33
CA TRP A 83 10.80 -6.48 -9.81
C TRP A 83 11.87 -6.23 -8.74
N SER A 84 11.81 -5.09 -8.05
CA SER A 84 12.70 -4.76 -6.94
C SER A 84 12.59 -5.77 -5.79
N ALA A 85 11.37 -6.20 -5.45
CA ALA A 85 11.11 -7.21 -4.43
C ALA A 85 11.70 -8.58 -4.80
N LEU A 86 11.50 -9.02 -6.05
CA LEU A 86 12.04 -10.27 -6.59
C LEU A 86 13.58 -10.30 -6.56
N HIS A 87 14.21 -9.17 -6.89
CA HIS A 87 15.65 -9.02 -6.80
C HIS A 87 16.13 -9.04 -5.35
N HIS A 88 15.36 -8.44 -4.43
CA HIS A 88 15.68 -8.43 -3.00
C HIS A 88 15.61 -9.82 -2.35
N ILE A 89 14.66 -10.67 -2.75
CA ILE A 89 14.57 -12.05 -2.27
C ILE A 89 15.53 -13.02 -2.99
N GLY A 90 16.34 -12.53 -3.94
CA GLY A 90 17.32 -13.33 -4.67
C GLY A 90 16.71 -14.26 -5.73
N LYS A 91 15.47 -14.00 -6.18
CA LYS A 91 14.76 -14.80 -7.20
C LYS A 91 14.36 -13.91 -8.38
N PRO A 92 15.31 -13.42 -9.19
CA PRO A 92 14.99 -12.57 -10.33
C PRO A 92 14.21 -13.36 -11.39
N LEU A 93 13.13 -12.77 -11.90
CA LEU A 93 12.35 -13.31 -13.01
C LEU A 93 12.55 -12.46 -14.27
N PRO A 94 12.27 -13.00 -15.48
CA PRO A 94 12.32 -12.25 -16.73
C PRO A 94 11.40 -11.02 -16.66
N LEU A 95 11.90 -9.86 -17.10
CA LEU A 95 11.21 -8.58 -17.02
C LEU A 95 9.79 -8.59 -17.61
N PRO A 96 9.52 -9.20 -18.79
CA PRO A 96 8.17 -9.27 -19.34
C PRO A 96 7.19 -10.02 -18.44
N VAL A 97 7.66 -11.05 -17.72
CA VAL A 97 6.83 -11.83 -16.79
C VAL A 97 6.49 -11.02 -15.55
N VAL A 98 7.46 -10.25 -15.03
CA VAL A 98 7.22 -9.37 -13.87
C VAL A 98 6.27 -8.24 -14.21
N ILE A 99 6.42 -7.63 -15.39
CA ILE A 99 5.53 -6.54 -15.84
C ILE A 99 4.11 -7.05 -16.03
N SER A 100 3.93 -8.12 -16.80
CA SER A 100 2.61 -8.69 -17.05
C SER A 100 1.97 -9.26 -15.78
N GLY A 101 2.75 -9.95 -14.95
CA GLY A 101 2.27 -10.53 -13.69
C GLY A 101 1.93 -9.50 -12.63
N GLY A 102 2.78 -8.49 -12.45
CA GLY A 102 2.51 -7.35 -11.60
C GLY A 102 1.26 -6.60 -12.06
N PHE A 103 1.19 -6.24 -13.35
CA PHE A 103 0.02 -5.57 -13.93
C PHE A 103 -1.27 -6.34 -13.66
N LEU A 104 -1.30 -7.63 -13.99
CA LEU A 104 -2.49 -8.45 -13.84
C LEU A 104 -2.88 -8.63 -12.37
N ALA A 105 -1.90 -8.88 -11.50
CA ALA A 105 -2.13 -9.03 -10.06
C ALA A 105 -2.69 -7.75 -9.43
N TYR A 106 -2.16 -6.58 -9.82
CA TYR A 106 -2.66 -5.29 -9.33
C TYR A 106 -4.01 -4.91 -9.93
N ALA A 107 -4.25 -5.18 -11.22
CA ALA A 107 -5.53 -4.88 -11.86
C ALA A 107 -6.67 -5.66 -11.20
N PHE A 108 -6.51 -6.98 -11.02
CA PHE A 108 -7.48 -7.79 -10.29
C PHE A 108 -7.53 -7.44 -8.80
N GLY A 109 -6.37 -7.19 -8.18
CA GLY A 109 -6.26 -6.82 -6.78
C GLY A 109 -6.98 -5.53 -6.40
N ASN A 110 -6.97 -4.53 -7.30
CA ASN A 110 -7.63 -3.24 -7.12
C ASN A 110 -9.12 -3.28 -7.52
N THR A 111 -9.50 -4.15 -8.46
CA THR A 111 -10.90 -4.23 -8.95
C THR A 111 -11.77 -5.12 -8.09
N ILE A 112 -11.30 -6.33 -7.77
CA ILE A 112 -12.06 -7.32 -6.98
C ILE A 112 -12.01 -6.97 -5.49
N GLY A 113 -10.96 -6.25 -5.06
CA GLY A 113 -10.64 -6.06 -3.66
C GLY A 113 -10.00 -7.31 -3.05
N LEU A 114 -9.76 -7.25 -1.73
CA LEU A 114 -9.07 -8.30 -0.99
C LEU A 114 -7.75 -8.70 -1.65
N THR A 115 -6.90 -7.72 -1.94
CA THR A 115 -5.69 -7.83 -2.78
C THR A 115 -4.76 -8.99 -2.39
N ALA A 116 -4.73 -9.36 -1.10
CA ALA A 116 -3.99 -10.52 -0.61
C ALA A 116 -4.50 -11.86 -1.20
N VAL A 117 -5.81 -11.98 -1.42
CA VAL A 117 -6.45 -13.18 -1.97
C VAL A 117 -6.52 -13.11 -3.49
N SER A 118 -7.03 -12.02 -4.06
CA SER A 118 -7.22 -11.86 -5.51
C SER A 118 -5.89 -11.65 -6.24
N GLY A 119 -5.12 -10.63 -5.85
CA GLY A 119 -3.80 -10.34 -6.44
C GLY A 119 -2.75 -11.39 -6.09
N GLY A 120 -2.78 -11.90 -4.85
CA GLY A 120 -1.91 -13.00 -4.41
C GLY A 120 -2.12 -14.30 -5.18
N ALA A 121 -3.37 -14.67 -5.46
CA ALA A 121 -3.68 -15.86 -6.26
C ALA A 121 -3.22 -15.73 -7.72
N VAL A 122 -3.33 -14.54 -8.32
CA VAL A 122 -2.83 -14.28 -9.68
C VAL A 122 -1.30 -14.41 -9.72
N ARG A 123 -0.58 -13.79 -8.77
CA ARG A 123 0.88 -13.96 -8.65
C ARG A 123 1.27 -15.41 -8.42
N TRP A 124 0.54 -16.12 -7.56
CA TRP A 124 0.77 -17.55 -7.34
C TRP A 124 0.65 -18.34 -8.63
N ARG A 125 -0.42 -18.13 -9.39
CA ARG A 125 -0.64 -18.87 -10.64
C ARG A 125 0.41 -18.55 -11.71
N LEU A 126 0.89 -17.30 -11.77
CA LEU A 126 1.91 -16.91 -12.75
C LEU A 126 3.33 -17.34 -12.36
N TYR A 127 3.68 -17.28 -11.07
CA TYR A 127 5.05 -17.49 -10.60
C TYR A 127 5.33 -18.92 -10.10
N SER A 128 4.31 -19.69 -9.73
CA SER A 128 4.50 -21.09 -9.30
C SER A 128 5.11 -21.97 -10.39
N GLY A 129 4.76 -21.73 -11.67
CA GLY A 129 5.39 -22.40 -12.81
C GLY A 129 6.86 -22.01 -13.06
N LEU A 130 7.36 -20.98 -12.37
CA LEU A 130 8.72 -20.44 -12.50
C LEU A 130 9.56 -20.69 -11.23
N GLY A 131 9.09 -21.56 -10.34
CA GLY A 131 9.83 -22.00 -9.16
C GLY A 131 9.71 -21.09 -7.93
N LEU A 132 8.74 -20.17 -7.90
CA LEU A 132 8.40 -19.43 -6.68
C LEU A 132 7.38 -20.20 -5.84
N ASP A 133 7.64 -20.23 -4.54
CA ASP A 133 6.72 -20.77 -3.53
C ASP A 133 5.87 -19.64 -2.92
N GLY A 134 4.83 -20.00 -2.17
CA GLY A 134 3.88 -19.04 -1.56
C GLY A 134 4.51 -18.14 -0.55
N TYR A 135 5.53 -18.64 0.13
CA TYR A 135 6.33 -17.82 1.02
C TYR A 135 7.02 -16.68 0.27
N ASP A 136 7.56 -16.95 -0.94
CA ASP A 136 8.18 -15.92 -1.77
C ASP A 136 7.14 -14.89 -2.23
N ILE A 137 5.96 -15.35 -2.65
CA ILE A 137 4.87 -14.46 -3.11
C ILE A 137 4.34 -13.59 -1.97
N ALA A 138 4.25 -14.14 -0.76
CA ALA A 138 3.89 -13.39 0.44
C ALA A 138 4.97 -12.37 0.81
N ALA A 139 6.25 -12.76 0.74
CA ALA A 139 7.38 -11.87 0.97
C ALA A 139 7.42 -10.71 -0.03
N VAL A 140 7.26 -11.01 -1.33
CA VAL A 140 7.13 -10.01 -2.39
C VAL A 140 5.96 -9.08 -2.09
N SER A 141 4.75 -9.62 -1.91
CA SER A 141 3.55 -8.81 -1.68
C SER A 141 3.64 -7.93 -0.44
N THR A 142 4.28 -8.43 0.62
CA THR A 142 4.51 -7.66 1.86
C THR A 142 5.53 -6.55 1.63
N PHE A 143 6.62 -6.83 0.94
CA PHE A 143 7.62 -5.84 0.56
C PHE A 143 6.99 -4.74 -0.31
N THR A 144 6.23 -5.12 -1.35
CA THR A 144 5.56 -4.15 -2.23
C THR A 144 4.55 -3.30 -1.47
N ALA A 145 3.78 -3.90 -0.55
CA ALA A 145 2.82 -3.18 0.29
C ALA A 145 3.51 -2.18 1.24
N MET A 146 4.62 -2.56 1.87
CA MET A 146 5.41 -1.65 2.71
C MET A 146 6.01 -0.51 1.88
N ALA A 147 6.64 -0.82 0.75
CA ALA A 147 7.23 0.17 -0.14
C ALA A 147 6.19 1.17 -0.65
N PHE A 148 5.03 0.68 -1.10
CA PHE A 148 3.90 1.51 -1.50
C PHE A 148 3.36 2.35 -0.34
N GLY A 149 3.18 1.76 0.85
CA GLY A 149 2.69 2.47 2.02
C GLY A 149 3.60 3.62 2.44
N VAL A 150 4.92 3.41 2.43
CA VAL A 150 5.91 4.46 2.70
C VAL A 150 5.86 5.53 1.60
N ALA A 151 5.87 5.13 0.33
CA ALA A 151 5.82 6.07 -0.80
C ALA A 151 4.54 6.92 -0.78
N ALA A 152 3.37 6.29 -0.61
CA ALA A 152 2.08 6.97 -0.53
C ALA A 152 2.01 7.93 0.67
N THR A 153 2.56 7.53 1.82
CA THR A 153 2.63 8.39 3.01
C THR A 153 3.52 9.60 2.76
N LEU A 154 4.70 9.41 2.17
CA LEU A 154 5.62 10.49 1.84
C LEU A 154 5.02 11.46 0.81
N VAL A 155 4.38 10.94 -0.23
CA VAL A 155 3.69 11.76 -1.24
C VAL A 155 2.54 12.53 -0.60
N GLY A 156 1.73 11.89 0.24
CA GLY A 156 0.61 12.54 0.94
C GLY A 156 1.08 13.64 1.89
N LEU A 157 2.10 13.38 2.71
CA LEU A 157 2.69 14.39 3.59
C LEU A 157 3.37 15.51 2.78
N GLY A 158 4.02 15.18 1.67
CA GLY A 158 4.63 16.16 0.77
C GLY A 158 3.59 17.09 0.15
N ALA A 159 2.49 16.53 -0.36
CA ALA A 159 1.36 17.29 -0.87
C ALA A 159 0.78 18.22 0.22
N LEU A 160 0.67 17.73 1.46
CA LEU A 160 0.20 18.53 2.59
C LEU A 160 1.19 19.63 3.00
N ALA A 161 2.49 19.39 2.86
CA ALA A 161 3.53 20.38 3.12
C ALA A 161 3.54 21.52 2.07
N VAL A 162 3.13 21.23 0.83
CA VAL A 162 3.00 22.22 -0.27
C VAL A 162 1.65 22.94 -0.20
N HIS A 163 0.56 22.21 0.02
CA HIS A 163 -0.81 22.73 0.09
C HIS A 163 -1.46 22.46 1.45
N PRO A 164 -1.03 23.15 2.53
CA PRO A 164 -1.55 22.91 3.88
C PRO A 164 -3.03 23.29 4.04
N MET A 165 -3.56 24.10 3.11
CA MET A 165 -4.98 24.47 3.08
C MET A 165 -5.90 23.33 2.65
N ALA A 166 -5.37 22.25 2.07
CA ALA A 166 -6.17 21.11 1.59
C ALA A 166 -6.98 20.42 2.71
N LEU A 167 -6.51 20.49 3.97
CA LEU A 167 -7.22 19.96 5.13
C LEU A 167 -7.85 21.03 6.03
N ALA A 168 -7.81 22.31 5.64
CA ALA A 168 -8.32 23.41 6.48
C ALA A 168 -9.85 23.32 6.72
N SER A 169 -10.60 22.67 5.82
CA SER A 169 -12.04 22.44 5.97
C SER A 169 -12.40 21.23 6.83
N VAL A 170 -11.44 20.34 7.11
CA VAL A 170 -11.67 19.07 7.82
C VAL A 170 -11.03 19.07 9.21
N LEU A 171 -9.89 19.74 9.36
CA LEU A 171 -9.15 19.82 10.62
C LEU A 171 -9.19 21.24 11.19
N PRO A 172 -9.47 21.41 12.50
CA PRO A 172 -9.49 22.72 13.17
C PRO A 172 -8.08 23.25 13.48
N PHE A 173 -7.06 22.91 12.67
CA PHE A 173 -5.67 23.31 12.89
C PHE A 173 -5.25 24.48 11.99
N GLN A 174 -4.36 25.33 12.50
CA GLN A 174 -3.77 26.37 11.66
C GLN A 174 -2.90 25.76 10.55
N PRO A 175 -2.92 26.32 9.32
CA PRO A 175 -2.16 25.80 8.17
C PRO A 175 -0.66 25.66 8.43
N PHE A 176 -0.10 26.56 9.25
CA PHE A 176 1.31 26.52 9.63
C PHE A 176 1.65 25.26 10.47
N SER A 177 0.81 24.92 11.44
CA SER A 177 0.99 23.73 12.28
C SER A 177 0.88 22.44 11.47
N VAL A 178 -0.06 22.40 10.52
CA VAL A 178 -0.24 21.26 9.59
C VAL A 178 1.00 21.06 8.73
N ARG A 179 1.54 22.15 8.17
CA ARG A 179 2.78 22.11 7.38
C ARG A 179 3.98 21.63 8.20
N LEU A 180 4.14 22.16 9.41
CA LEU A 180 5.23 21.78 10.31
C LEU A 180 5.16 20.30 10.70
N LEU A 181 3.96 19.81 11.03
CA LEU A 181 3.74 18.41 11.37
C LEU A 181 4.02 17.50 10.18
N ALA A 182 3.61 17.89 8.97
CA ALA A 182 3.87 17.13 7.74
C ALA A 182 5.39 17.04 7.46
N ILE A 183 6.12 18.15 7.57
CA ILE A 183 7.58 18.16 7.41
C ILE A 183 8.26 17.33 8.49
N ALA A 184 7.86 17.48 9.76
CA ALA A 184 8.42 16.71 10.86
C ALA A 184 8.20 15.19 10.67
N ALA A 185 7.00 14.79 10.24
CA ALA A 185 6.70 13.39 9.94
C ALA A 185 7.55 12.85 8.77
N ILE A 186 7.76 13.63 7.70
CA ILE A 186 8.66 13.26 6.60
C ILE A 186 10.09 13.05 7.13
N LEU A 187 10.59 13.96 7.98
CA LEU A 187 11.92 13.85 8.56
C LEU A 187 12.06 12.63 9.47
N VAL A 188 11.02 12.25 10.20
CA VAL A 188 11.02 11.03 11.03
C VAL A 188 11.06 9.77 10.17
N ILE A 189 10.38 9.76 9.02
CA ILE A 189 10.36 8.61 8.11
C ILE A 189 11.68 8.49 7.33
N LEU A 190 12.14 9.60 6.74
CA LEU A 190 13.34 9.61 5.88
C LEU A 190 14.64 9.71 6.67
N GLY A 191 14.63 10.37 7.83
CA GLY A 191 15.84 10.64 8.63
C GLY A 191 16.64 9.37 8.96
N PRO A 192 16.01 8.32 9.52
CA PRO A 192 16.69 7.04 9.78
C PRO A 192 17.19 6.38 8.49
N LEU A 193 16.43 6.46 7.40
CA LEU A 193 16.78 5.84 6.12
C LEU A 193 18.00 6.52 5.47
N VAL A 194 18.00 7.85 5.43
CA VAL A 194 19.11 8.68 4.92
C VAL A 194 20.34 8.49 5.81
N TRP A 195 20.16 8.48 7.13
CA TRP A 195 21.24 8.20 8.08
C TRP A 195 21.85 6.81 7.87
N ALA A 196 21.03 5.77 7.68
CA ALA A 196 21.48 4.41 7.37
C ALA A 196 22.31 4.38 6.07
N SER A 197 21.78 5.04 5.04
CA SER A 197 22.36 5.08 3.70
C SER A 197 23.70 5.81 3.70
N VAL A 198 23.80 6.97 4.36
CA VAL A 198 25.04 7.77 4.44
C VAL A 198 26.09 7.09 5.32
N THR A 199 25.68 6.44 6.41
CA THR A 199 26.63 5.82 7.35
C THR A 199 27.10 4.44 6.89
N ARG A 200 26.53 3.86 5.80
CA ARG A 200 26.75 2.47 5.34
C ARG A 200 26.69 1.43 6.47
N ARG A 201 25.97 1.73 7.55
CA ARG A 201 25.85 0.87 8.73
C ARG A 201 24.51 0.14 8.68
N ARG A 202 24.56 -1.17 8.95
CA ARG A 202 23.38 -2.02 9.11
C ARG A 202 22.54 -1.47 10.27
N LEU A 203 21.38 -0.90 9.99
CA LEU A 203 20.47 -0.48 11.05
C LEU A 203 19.71 -1.71 11.55
N LYS A 204 19.99 -2.09 12.79
CA LYS A 204 19.15 -3.02 13.56
C LYS A 204 18.04 -2.22 14.21
N ILE A 205 16.83 -2.27 13.65
CA ILE A 205 15.62 -1.83 14.34
C ILE A 205 14.96 -3.10 14.91
N GLY A 206 15.30 -3.41 16.16
CA GLY A 206 14.79 -4.61 16.85
C GLY A 206 15.25 -5.92 16.19
N ARG A 207 14.29 -6.77 15.81
CA ARG A 207 14.54 -8.05 15.11
C ARG A 207 14.74 -7.91 13.59
N PHE A 208 14.59 -6.71 13.03
CA PHE A 208 14.72 -6.47 11.60
C PHE A 208 16.05 -5.77 11.30
N GLU A 209 16.91 -6.44 10.52
CA GLU A 209 18.11 -5.84 9.93
C GLU A 209 17.74 -5.20 8.59
N LEU A 210 17.74 -3.86 8.55
CA LEU A 210 17.61 -3.11 7.30
C LEU A 210 19.01 -2.96 6.69
N GLN A 211 19.29 -3.72 5.63
CA GLN A 211 20.39 -3.41 4.73
C GLN A 211 19.93 -2.29 3.80
N ALA A 212 20.57 -1.12 3.92
CA ALA A 212 20.38 -0.05 2.95
C ALA A 212 20.76 -0.57 1.55
N PRO A 213 19.90 -0.39 0.52
CA PRO A 213 20.25 -0.77 -0.83
C PRO A 213 21.52 -0.02 -1.23
N SER A 214 22.53 -0.76 -1.68
CA SER A 214 23.76 -0.18 -2.18
C SER A 214 23.44 0.71 -3.40
N PRO A 215 24.23 1.76 -3.66
CA PRO A 215 24.06 2.61 -4.83
C PRO A 215 24.06 1.87 -6.19
N GLY A 216 24.44 0.57 -6.20
CA GLY A 216 24.38 -0.29 -7.38
C GLY A 216 22.98 -0.55 -7.93
N LEU A 217 21.91 -0.30 -7.16
CA LEU A 217 20.54 -0.37 -7.69
C LEU A 217 20.28 0.72 -8.76
N LEU A 218 20.98 1.86 -8.71
CA LEU A 218 20.92 2.89 -9.76
C LEU A 218 21.71 2.48 -11.01
N GLU A 219 22.80 1.72 -10.85
CA GLU A 219 23.60 1.21 -11.98
C GLU A 219 22.88 0.10 -12.77
N ILE A 220 22.03 -0.69 -12.11
CA ILE A 220 21.24 -1.72 -12.78
C ILE A 220 20.18 -1.08 -13.70
N TRP A 221 19.55 0.03 -13.29
CA TRP A 221 18.64 0.77 -14.18
C TRP A 221 19.36 1.41 -15.38
N ALA A 222 20.62 1.83 -15.21
CA ALA A 222 21.43 2.34 -16.32
C ALA A 222 21.76 1.25 -17.35
N LYS A 223 22.06 0.02 -16.92
CA LYS A 223 22.34 -1.10 -17.83
C LYS A 223 21.11 -1.70 -18.51
N VAL A 224 19.92 -1.56 -17.91
CA VAL A 224 18.66 -2.04 -18.51
C VAL A 224 18.18 -1.14 -19.66
N GLY A 225 18.69 0.09 -19.78
CA GLY A 225 18.41 0.97 -20.91
C GLY A 225 19.19 0.64 -22.19
N ASP A 226 20.22 -0.20 -22.10
CA ASP A 226 21.18 -0.48 -23.18
C ASP A 226 21.04 -1.88 -23.80
N ALA A 227 19.98 -2.64 -23.47
CA ALA A 227 19.70 -3.99 -24.00
C ALA A 227 18.32 -4.09 -24.64
#